data_AF-A0A957P2L4-F1
#
_entry.id   AF-A0A957P2L4-F1
#
_cell.length_a   1.000
_cell.length_b   1.000
_cell.length_c   1.000
_cell.angle_alpha   90.00
_cell.angle_beta   90.00
_cell.angle_gamma   90.00
#
_symmetry.space_group_name_H-M   'P 1'
#
loop_
_entity.id
_entity.type
_entity.pdbx_description
1 polymer ?
#
loop_
_entity_poly.entity_id
_entity_poly.type
_entity_poly.pdbx_seq_one_letter_code
_entity_poly.pdbx_strand_id
1 'polypeptide(L)'
;MTSSTTHPLLTENPSLAIFTDLLSVPSPSGHEGGVAAKVRARLEALGYAHETDGAGNVLVRLAGQDANAPLLCLASHMDEIGFVVTSIEQDGALRVMRSGGLYPWKLGEGPVEVLGDRDSIIGVLAMGSTHTAARSSAIEWSDVRILTGLSPAELAAAGIRPGSPGVPTRQTVGPVIFGRTADPLVGAWTFDDRMGVVALLRLLTELKEHNLQPVRPTLIAFTVSEEVGGLGAKVVAHREQPETFIAVDGSPIPPGAPLEIDGRPGIWSKDRLAPYDARLLQD
;
A
#
# COMPACT_ATOMS: atom_id res chain seq x y z
N MET A 1 14.38 8.97 26.12
CA MET A 1 15.37 8.40 25.18
C MET A 1 15.29 6.89 25.25
N THR A 2 14.30 6.27 24.63
CA THR A 2 14.25 4.82 24.47
C THR A 2 15.08 4.48 23.25
N SER A 3 16.25 3.88 23.49
CA SER A 3 17.03 3.19 22.47
C SER A 3 16.09 2.28 21.68
N SER A 4 15.77 2.66 20.43
CA SER A 4 15.03 1.82 19.50
C SER A 4 15.95 0.68 19.07
N THR A 5 16.01 -0.37 19.88
CA THR A 5 16.53 -1.65 19.41
C THR A 5 15.49 -2.23 18.47
N THR A 6 15.78 -2.19 17.17
CA THR A 6 15.00 -2.84 16.13
C THR A 6 14.79 -4.31 16.52
N HIS A 7 13.54 -4.78 16.51
CA HIS A 7 13.24 -6.16 16.88
C HIS A 7 13.95 -7.13 15.92
N PRO A 8 14.69 -8.16 16.39
CA PRO A 8 15.52 -9.03 15.53
C PRO A 8 14.78 -9.62 14.32
N LEU A 9 13.53 -10.04 14.50
CA LEU A 9 12.67 -10.53 13.41
C LEU A 9 12.54 -9.56 12.22
N LEU A 10 12.61 -8.25 12.43
CA LEU A 10 12.51 -7.26 11.35
C LEU A 10 13.73 -7.30 10.42
N THR A 11 14.87 -7.77 10.91
CA THR A 11 16.12 -7.91 10.14
C THR A 11 16.40 -9.34 9.71
N GLU A 12 16.00 -10.33 10.52
CA GLU A 12 16.31 -11.75 10.29
C GLU A 12 15.28 -12.45 9.39
N ASN A 13 14.01 -12.01 9.40
CA ASN A 13 13.01 -12.53 8.49
C ASN A 13 13.08 -11.78 7.15
N PRO A 14 13.41 -12.44 6.03
CA PRO A 14 13.63 -11.71 4.77
C PRO A 14 12.36 -11.05 4.24
N SER A 15 11.18 -11.60 4.52
CA SER A 15 9.90 -10.98 4.15
C SER A 15 9.65 -9.70 4.94
N LEU A 16 9.92 -9.69 6.25
CA LEU A 16 9.81 -8.49 7.07
C LEU A 16 10.89 -7.45 6.75
N ALA A 17 12.08 -7.88 6.33
CA ALA A 17 13.12 -6.98 5.85
C ALA A 17 12.69 -6.26 4.55
N ILE A 18 12.10 -6.99 3.59
CA ILE A 18 11.50 -6.38 2.38
C ILE A 18 10.36 -5.45 2.78
N PHE A 19 9.46 -5.90 3.66
CA PHE A 19 8.32 -5.10 4.10
C PHE A 19 8.76 -3.78 4.75
N THR A 20 9.73 -3.83 5.67
CA THR A 20 10.27 -2.65 6.35
C THR A 20 10.90 -1.66 5.36
N ASP A 21 11.62 -2.18 4.37
CA ASP A 21 12.22 -1.38 3.31
C ASP A 21 11.16 -0.68 2.44
N LEU A 22 10.08 -1.37 2.06
CA LEU A 22 8.99 -0.77 1.29
C LEU A 22 8.15 0.22 2.12
N LEU A 23 7.88 -0.11 3.40
CA LEU A 23 7.13 0.74 4.33
C LEU A 23 7.81 2.09 4.59
N SER A 24 9.15 2.14 4.46
CA SER A 24 9.92 3.36 4.66
C SER A 24 9.63 4.47 3.61
N VAL A 25 8.92 4.16 2.53
CA VAL A 25 8.67 5.09 1.43
C VAL A 25 7.18 5.44 1.31
N PRO A 26 6.83 6.74 1.37
CA PRO A 26 5.52 7.23 0.96
C PRO A 26 5.17 6.90 -0.48
N SER A 27 3.96 6.41 -0.67
CA SER A 27 3.47 5.98 -1.98
C SER A 27 1.94 6.11 -2.08
N PRO A 28 1.36 7.28 -1.80
CA PRO A 28 -0.07 7.50 -2.01
C PRO A 28 -0.41 7.28 -3.49
N SER A 29 -1.67 6.93 -3.79
CA SER A 29 -2.09 6.68 -5.17
C SER A 29 -1.69 7.83 -6.12
N GLY A 30 -1.09 7.47 -7.26
CA GLY A 30 -0.51 8.39 -8.24
C GLY A 30 0.93 8.85 -7.96
N HIS A 31 1.53 8.44 -6.84
CA HIS A 31 2.91 8.78 -6.44
C HIS A 31 3.73 7.54 -6.07
N GLU A 32 3.46 6.40 -6.71
CA GLU A 32 4.02 5.09 -6.38
C GLU A 32 5.48 4.91 -6.83
N GLY A 33 6.06 5.90 -7.48
CA GLY A 33 7.39 5.82 -8.12
C GLY A 33 8.51 5.40 -7.19
N GLY A 34 8.46 5.82 -5.92
CA GLY A 34 9.47 5.47 -4.91
C GLY A 34 9.46 3.97 -4.56
N VAL A 35 8.28 3.40 -4.36
CA VAL A 35 8.13 1.96 -4.11
C VAL A 35 8.41 1.16 -5.38
N ALA A 36 7.91 1.63 -6.52
CA ALA A 36 8.20 1.00 -7.80
C ALA A 36 9.72 0.91 -8.05
N ALA A 37 10.49 1.92 -7.66
CA ALA A 37 11.95 1.88 -7.73
C ALA A 37 12.56 0.79 -6.84
N LYS A 38 12.08 0.62 -5.61
CA LYS A 38 12.52 -0.47 -4.71
C LYS A 38 12.15 -1.86 -5.26
N VAL A 39 10.95 -2.00 -5.83
CA VAL A 39 10.51 -3.24 -6.50
C VAL A 39 11.44 -3.55 -7.66
N ARG A 40 11.67 -2.60 -8.57
CA ARG A 40 12.59 -2.78 -9.72
C ARG A 40 14.00 -3.17 -9.29
N ALA A 41 14.57 -2.49 -8.30
CA ALA A 41 15.90 -2.82 -7.79
C ALA A 41 15.99 -4.27 -7.27
N ARG A 42 14.92 -4.78 -6.63
CA ARG A 42 14.84 -6.19 -6.19
C ARG A 42 14.70 -7.15 -7.36
N LEU A 43 13.90 -6.81 -8.37
CA LEU A 43 13.76 -7.61 -9.59
C LEU A 43 15.08 -7.72 -10.35
N GLU A 44 15.83 -6.62 -10.47
CA GLU A 44 17.16 -6.57 -11.07
C GLU A 44 18.14 -7.45 -10.30
N ALA A 45 18.15 -7.37 -8.96
CA ALA A 45 19.00 -8.20 -8.11
C ALA A 45 18.70 -9.70 -8.25
N LEU A 46 17.44 -10.07 -8.50
CA LEU A 46 17.01 -11.45 -8.79
C LEU A 46 17.27 -11.87 -10.26
N GLY A 47 17.66 -10.93 -11.12
CA GLY A 47 17.91 -11.16 -12.54
C GLY A 47 16.63 -11.38 -13.36
N TYR A 48 15.51 -10.79 -12.95
CA TYR A 48 14.26 -10.80 -13.72
C TYR A 48 14.19 -9.60 -14.67
N ALA A 49 13.93 -9.88 -15.95
CA ALA A 49 13.52 -8.84 -16.89
C ALA A 49 12.16 -8.29 -16.47
N HIS A 50 12.02 -6.97 -16.50
CA HIS A 50 10.82 -6.29 -16.06
C HIS A 50 10.54 -5.07 -16.94
N GLU A 51 9.28 -4.66 -16.99
CA GLU A 51 8.79 -3.52 -17.74
C GLU A 51 8.03 -2.59 -16.79
N THR A 52 8.11 -1.27 -17.01
CA THR A 52 7.14 -0.33 -16.42
C THR A 52 6.22 0.15 -17.53
N ASP A 53 4.91 -0.06 -17.37
CA ASP A 53 3.94 0.36 -18.39
C ASP A 53 3.62 1.87 -18.30
N GLY A 54 2.80 2.36 -19.23
CA GLY A 54 2.43 3.77 -19.27
C GLY A 54 1.59 4.27 -18.09
N ALA A 55 1.01 3.37 -17.29
CA ALA A 55 0.31 3.73 -16.05
C ALA A 55 1.28 3.78 -14.86
N GLY A 56 2.42 3.10 -14.93
CA GLY A 56 3.40 2.98 -13.85
C GLY A 56 3.42 1.61 -13.18
N ASN A 57 2.65 0.63 -13.67
CA ASN A 57 2.70 -0.73 -13.17
C ASN A 57 4.07 -1.35 -13.50
N VAL A 58 4.63 -2.15 -12.57
CA VAL A 58 5.86 -2.92 -12.82
C VAL A 58 5.48 -4.36 -13.14
N LEU A 59 5.89 -4.85 -14.30
CA LEU A 59 5.46 -6.12 -14.87
C LEU A 59 6.64 -7.07 -15.06
N VAL A 60 6.48 -8.34 -14.67
CA VAL A 60 7.45 -9.43 -14.89
C VAL A 60 6.76 -10.57 -15.60
N ARG A 61 7.33 -11.03 -16.72
CA ARG A 61 6.81 -12.17 -17.49
C ARG A 61 7.60 -13.43 -17.19
N LEU A 62 6.90 -14.48 -16.79
CA LEU A 62 7.45 -15.80 -16.54
C LEU A 62 6.97 -16.75 -17.64
N ALA A 63 7.92 -17.44 -18.28
CA ALA A 63 7.60 -18.48 -19.23
C ALA A 63 6.97 -19.67 -18.50
N GLY A 64 5.87 -20.20 -19.05
CA GLY A 64 5.27 -21.45 -18.59
C GLY A 64 6.00 -22.68 -19.11
N GLN A 65 5.82 -23.80 -18.44
CA GLN A 65 6.20 -25.12 -18.97
C GLN A 65 5.44 -25.43 -20.27
N ASP A 66 4.15 -25.06 -20.33
CA ASP A 66 3.37 -25.03 -21.56
C ASP A 66 3.20 -23.59 -22.05
N ALA A 67 3.89 -23.23 -23.13
CA ALA A 67 3.83 -21.89 -23.72
C ALA A 67 2.47 -21.56 -24.35
N ASN A 68 1.63 -22.55 -24.64
CA ASN A 68 0.30 -22.37 -25.22
C ASN A 68 -0.80 -22.31 -24.15
N ALA A 69 -0.46 -22.56 -22.89
CA ALA A 69 -1.44 -22.45 -21.81
C ALA A 69 -1.88 -20.99 -21.62
N PRO A 70 -3.13 -20.75 -21.21
CA PRO A 70 -3.63 -19.40 -20.98
C PRO A 70 -2.83 -18.62 -19.93
N LEU A 71 -2.72 -17.30 -20.15
CA LEU A 71 -1.98 -16.40 -19.27
C LEU A 71 -2.68 -16.28 -17.90
N LEU A 72 -1.91 -16.49 -16.83
CA LEU A 72 -2.27 -16.14 -15.46
C LEU A 72 -1.64 -14.80 -15.09
N CYS A 73 -2.38 -13.92 -14.42
CA CYS A 73 -1.86 -12.72 -13.80
C CYS A 73 -1.98 -12.83 -12.28
N LEU A 74 -0.87 -12.61 -11.57
CA LEU A 74 -0.84 -12.37 -10.12
C LEU A 74 -0.53 -10.90 -9.90
N ALA A 75 -1.37 -10.19 -9.16
CA ALA A 75 -1.21 -8.75 -8.97
C ALA A 75 -1.31 -8.33 -7.50
N SER A 76 -0.46 -7.39 -7.10
CA SER A 76 -0.49 -6.72 -5.81
C SER A 76 -0.24 -5.23 -6.00
N HIS A 77 -0.88 -4.39 -5.20
CA HIS A 77 -0.82 -2.95 -5.40
C HIS A 77 0.28 -2.27 -4.59
N MET A 78 0.85 -1.23 -5.19
CA MET A 78 1.96 -0.46 -4.61
C MET A 78 1.48 0.78 -3.89
N ASP A 79 0.25 1.25 -4.10
CA ASP A 79 -0.21 2.45 -3.43
C ASP A 79 -0.60 2.22 -1.97
N GLU A 80 -0.82 3.32 -1.25
CA GLU A 80 -1.41 3.33 0.07
C GLU A 80 -2.50 4.39 0.13
N ILE A 81 -3.49 4.19 1.00
CA ILE A 81 -4.44 5.25 1.33
C ILE A 81 -3.77 6.47 1.96
N GLY A 82 -4.33 7.64 1.67
CA GLY A 82 -3.85 8.91 2.18
C GLY A 82 -4.89 10.01 2.10
N PHE A 83 -4.43 11.25 2.03
CA PHE A 83 -5.25 12.43 1.85
C PHE A 83 -4.63 13.35 0.79
N VAL A 84 -5.39 14.32 0.33
CA VAL A 84 -4.94 15.32 -0.65
C VAL A 84 -5.27 16.71 -0.15
N VAL A 85 -4.33 17.63 -0.31
CA VAL A 85 -4.51 19.07 0.00
C VAL A 85 -5.54 19.66 -0.95
N THR A 86 -6.54 20.33 -0.40
CA THR A 86 -7.59 21.02 -1.18
C THR A 86 -7.40 22.53 -1.18
N SER A 87 -6.86 23.10 -0.10
CA SER A 87 -6.51 24.52 -0.04
C SER A 87 -5.47 24.79 1.04
N ILE A 88 -4.76 25.91 0.87
CA ILE A 88 -3.80 26.47 1.83
C ILE A 88 -4.44 27.73 2.42
N GLU A 89 -4.56 27.78 3.74
CA GLU A 89 -5.13 28.91 4.46
C GLU A 89 -4.11 30.05 4.65
N GLN A 90 -4.60 31.23 5.04
CA GLN A 90 -3.75 32.42 5.23
C GLN A 90 -2.69 32.22 6.32
N ASP A 91 -3.00 31.42 7.34
CA ASP A 91 -2.09 31.04 8.42
C ASP A 91 -1.17 29.86 8.05
N GLY A 92 -1.25 29.36 6.80
CA GLY A 92 -0.48 28.22 6.31
C GLY A 92 -0.98 26.85 6.77
N ALA A 93 -2.12 26.78 7.46
CA ALA A 93 -2.78 25.50 7.67
C ALA A 93 -3.32 24.93 6.35
N LEU A 94 -3.42 23.60 6.26
CA LEU A 94 -3.93 22.92 5.07
C LEU A 94 -5.34 22.38 5.34
N ARG A 95 -6.22 22.56 4.36
CA ARG A 95 -7.45 21.76 4.23
C ARG A 95 -7.16 20.55 3.37
N VAL A 96 -7.78 19.44 3.72
CA VAL A 96 -7.53 18.15 3.09
C VAL A 96 -8.82 17.37 2.89
N MET A 97 -8.78 16.41 1.98
CA MET A 97 -9.84 15.40 1.80
C MET A 97 -9.21 14.03 1.56
N ARG A 98 -10.00 12.96 1.67
CA ARG A 98 -9.50 11.59 1.43
C ARG A 98 -8.91 11.41 0.03
N SER A 99 -7.89 10.58 -0.04
CA SER A 99 -7.50 9.82 -1.22
C SER A 99 -7.68 8.33 -0.90
N GLY A 100 -8.49 7.64 -1.70
CA GLY A 100 -8.92 6.27 -1.43
C GLY A 100 -9.92 6.12 -0.27
N GLY A 101 -9.97 4.93 0.34
CA GLY A 101 -10.92 4.54 1.38
C GLY A 101 -10.67 5.11 2.78
N LEU A 102 -9.95 6.24 2.90
CA LEU A 102 -9.53 6.78 4.19
C LEU A 102 -10.61 7.61 4.89
N TYR A 103 -10.79 7.34 6.18
CA TYR A 103 -11.59 8.16 7.09
C TYR A 103 -10.68 8.88 8.09
N PRO A 104 -11.01 10.12 8.53
CA PRO A 104 -10.16 10.90 9.44
C PRO A 104 -9.80 10.16 10.74
N TRP A 105 -10.75 9.43 11.31
CA TRP A 105 -10.55 8.69 12.57
C TRP A 105 -9.46 7.61 12.47
N LYS A 106 -9.13 7.10 11.28
CA LYS A 106 -8.03 6.14 11.09
C LYS A 106 -6.66 6.80 11.34
N LEU A 107 -6.53 8.09 10.99
CA LEU A 107 -5.30 8.85 11.22
C LEU A 107 -5.17 9.30 12.69
N GLY A 108 -6.29 9.58 13.34
CA GLY A 108 -6.30 10.22 14.65
C GLY A 108 -5.75 11.66 14.59
N GLU A 109 -5.53 12.27 15.75
CA GLU A 109 -4.75 13.50 15.84
C GLU A 109 -3.28 13.13 16.01
N GLY A 110 -2.41 13.67 15.17
CA GLY A 110 -1.02 13.23 15.15
C GLY A 110 -0.23 13.76 13.95
N PRO A 111 1.07 13.45 13.92
CA PRO A 111 1.93 13.91 12.84
C PRO A 111 1.54 13.22 11.53
N VAL A 112 1.58 14.00 10.45
CA VAL A 112 1.39 13.54 9.07
C VAL A 112 2.47 14.13 8.18
N GLU A 113 2.76 13.44 7.09
CA GLU A 113 3.70 13.89 6.06
C GLU A 113 2.91 14.35 4.83
N VAL A 114 3.24 15.53 4.31
CA VAL A 114 2.65 16.06 3.06
C VAL A 114 3.76 16.17 2.03
N LEU A 115 3.55 15.54 0.87
CA LEU A 115 4.56 15.44 -0.17
C LEU A 115 4.45 16.66 -1.09
N GLY A 116 5.48 17.49 -1.09
CA GLY A 116 5.62 18.59 -2.04
C GLY A 116 6.34 18.14 -3.31
N ASP A 117 6.22 18.93 -4.37
CA ASP A 117 6.92 18.69 -5.63
C ASP A 117 8.46 18.72 -5.48
N ARG A 118 8.98 19.28 -4.38
CA ARG A 118 10.43 19.36 -4.06
C ARG A 118 10.77 18.69 -2.74
N ASP A 119 10.05 19.05 -1.68
CA ASP A 119 10.32 18.56 -0.32
C ASP A 119 9.03 18.12 0.37
N SER A 120 9.13 17.06 1.17
CA SER A 120 8.08 16.70 2.12
C SER A 120 8.13 17.64 3.33
N ILE A 121 6.96 17.95 3.89
CA ILE A 121 6.84 18.63 5.18
C ILE A 121 6.11 17.75 6.20
N ILE A 122 6.38 17.99 7.47
CA ILE A 122 5.60 17.43 8.57
C ILE A 122 4.57 18.46 9.00
N GLY A 123 3.33 18.01 9.15
CA GLY A 123 2.26 18.74 9.80
C GLY A 123 1.62 17.91 10.92
N VAL A 124 0.75 18.54 11.70
CA VAL A 124 -0.05 17.85 12.72
C VAL A 124 -1.51 17.92 12.31
N LEU A 125 -2.13 16.77 12.14
CA LEU A 125 -3.56 16.65 11.91
C LEU A 125 -4.31 17.00 13.20
N ALA A 126 -5.19 17.98 13.11
CA ALA A 126 -6.09 18.41 14.16
C ALA A 126 -7.55 18.28 13.70
N MET A 127 -8.41 17.80 14.60
CA MET A 127 -9.83 17.58 14.33
C MET A 127 -10.73 18.52 15.15
N GLY A 128 -10.16 19.39 16.01
CA GLY A 128 -10.91 20.35 16.83
C GLY A 128 -11.20 19.84 18.25
N SER A 129 -11.53 20.76 19.17
CA SER A 129 -11.62 20.44 20.61
C SER A 129 -13.01 19.94 21.04
N THR A 130 -13.02 18.88 21.85
CA THR A 130 -14.22 18.37 22.53
C THR A 130 -14.55 19.09 23.84
N HIS A 131 -13.61 19.86 24.40
CA HIS A 131 -13.84 20.64 25.62
C HIS A 131 -14.74 21.85 25.40
N THR A 132 -14.74 22.40 24.17
CA THR A 132 -15.50 23.59 23.80
C THR A 132 -16.75 23.26 22.97
N ALA A 133 -16.84 22.05 22.42
CA ALA A 133 -17.96 21.61 21.60
C ALA A 133 -18.34 20.17 21.96
N ALA A 134 -19.58 19.98 22.44
CA ALA A 134 -20.16 18.64 22.54
C ALA A 134 -20.39 18.10 21.11
N ARG A 135 -19.56 17.15 20.68
CA ARG A 135 -19.73 16.48 19.39
C ARG A 135 -20.60 15.24 19.53
N SER A 136 -21.66 15.17 18.74
CA SER A 136 -22.57 14.03 18.65
C SER A 136 -22.50 13.31 17.29
N SER A 137 -21.70 13.79 16.35
CA SER A 137 -21.53 13.25 14.99
C SER A 137 -20.14 12.63 14.79
N ALA A 138 -20.03 11.78 13.76
CA ALA A 138 -18.75 11.28 13.28
C ALA A 138 -17.86 12.43 12.79
N ILE A 139 -16.54 12.24 12.86
CA ILE A 139 -15.55 13.20 12.35
C ILE A 139 -15.50 13.11 10.83
N GLU A 140 -15.67 14.24 10.17
CA GLU A 140 -15.62 14.37 8.71
C GLU A 140 -14.39 15.15 8.25
N TRP A 141 -14.04 15.08 6.97
CA TRP A 141 -12.87 15.80 6.43
C TRP A 141 -12.99 17.33 6.56
N SER A 142 -14.20 17.88 6.63
CA SER A 142 -14.43 19.31 6.91
C SER A 142 -13.98 19.72 8.31
N ASP A 143 -13.94 18.78 9.26
CA ASP A 143 -13.45 19.01 10.62
C ASP A 143 -11.92 19.02 10.69
N VAL A 144 -11.24 18.47 9.68
CA VAL A 144 -9.80 18.28 9.66
C VAL A 144 -9.07 19.53 9.17
N ARG A 145 -8.01 19.91 9.89
CA ARG A 145 -6.96 20.82 9.41
C ARG A 145 -5.60 20.20 9.70
N ILE A 146 -4.63 20.46 8.83
CA ILE A 146 -3.23 20.15 9.11
C ILE A 146 -2.52 21.43 9.49
N LEU A 147 -2.03 21.48 10.72
CA LEU A 147 -1.23 22.59 11.23
C LEU A 147 0.23 22.34 10.82
N THR A 148 0.80 23.26 10.04
CA THR A 148 2.16 23.13 9.48
C THR A 148 3.18 23.96 10.25
N GLY A 149 2.75 25.09 10.83
CA GLY A 149 3.66 26.09 11.41
C GLY A 149 4.48 26.86 10.36
N LEU A 150 4.15 26.73 9.08
CA LEU A 150 4.84 27.35 7.96
C LEU A 150 3.95 28.40 7.29
N SER A 151 4.55 29.44 6.72
CA SER A 151 3.85 30.41 5.88
C SER A 151 3.47 29.80 4.51
N PRO A 152 2.46 30.34 3.81
CA PRO A 152 2.14 29.94 2.44
C PRO A 152 3.34 30.02 1.48
N ALA A 153 4.26 30.97 1.69
CA ALA A 153 5.47 31.11 0.87
C ALA A 153 6.45 29.95 1.08
N GLU A 154 6.65 29.50 2.33
CA GLU A 154 7.49 28.34 2.66
C GLU A 154 6.88 27.03 2.14
N LEU A 155 5.55 26.88 2.27
CA LEU A 155 4.81 25.75 1.71
C LEU A 155 4.96 25.70 0.19
N ALA A 156 4.78 26.84 -0.48
CA ALA A 156 4.99 26.94 -1.92
C ALA A 156 6.44 26.64 -2.30
N ALA A 157 7.43 27.04 -1.48
CA ALA A 157 8.84 26.71 -1.69
C ALA A 157 9.12 25.21 -1.62
N ALA A 158 8.48 24.46 -0.72
CA ALA A 158 8.53 22.99 -0.67
C ALA A 158 7.76 22.32 -1.83
N GLY A 159 6.91 23.08 -2.54
CA GLY A 159 6.06 22.56 -3.62
C GLY A 159 4.73 22.00 -3.12
N ILE A 160 4.27 22.44 -1.94
CA ILE A 160 2.95 22.11 -1.42
C ILE A 160 1.91 22.99 -2.11
N ARG A 161 0.85 22.36 -2.63
CA ARG A 161 -0.23 22.99 -3.39
C ARG A 161 -1.52 22.18 -3.27
N PRO A 162 -2.68 22.73 -3.68
CA PRO A 162 -3.85 21.90 -3.94
C PRO A 162 -3.48 20.74 -4.89
N GLY A 163 -3.85 19.52 -4.50
CA GLY A 163 -3.44 18.28 -5.17
C GLY A 163 -2.21 17.60 -4.57
N SER A 164 -1.44 18.24 -3.68
CA SER A 164 -0.34 17.58 -2.97
C SER A 164 -0.89 16.46 -2.08
N PRO A 165 -0.35 15.23 -2.17
CA PRO A 165 -0.81 14.13 -1.34
C PRO A 165 -0.18 14.18 0.04
N GLY A 166 -0.77 13.46 0.98
CA GLY A 166 -0.16 13.21 2.29
C GLY A 166 -0.61 11.91 2.91
N VAL A 167 0.19 11.46 3.87
CA VAL A 167 0.12 10.13 4.50
C VAL A 167 0.49 10.25 5.99
N PRO A 168 0.24 9.25 6.84
CA PRO A 168 0.82 9.23 8.19
C PRO A 168 2.35 9.27 8.11
N THR A 169 3.03 9.86 9.10
CA THR A 169 4.49 9.90 9.03
C THR A 169 5.11 8.51 9.12
N ARG A 170 6.24 8.30 8.44
CA ARG A 170 6.93 7.00 8.43
C ARG A 170 7.37 6.52 9.81
N GLN A 171 7.46 7.40 10.82
CA GLN A 171 7.78 7.03 12.19
C GLN A 171 6.63 6.32 12.93
N THR A 172 5.39 6.47 12.48
CA THR A 172 4.20 5.93 13.17
C THR A 172 3.54 4.75 12.47
N VAL A 173 4.03 4.35 11.29
CA VAL A 173 3.38 3.34 10.44
C VAL A 173 3.79 1.89 10.74
N GLY A 174 4.73 1.66 11.67
CA GLY A 174 5.24 0.34 12.03
C GLY A 174 6.53 -0.05 11.28
N PRO A 175 6.81 -1.36 11.11
CA PRO A 175 6.06 -2.49 11.65
C PRO A 175 6.11 -2.58 13.18
N VAL A 176 5.02 -3.04 13.79
CA VAL A 176 4.92 -3.35 15.21
C VAL A 176 4.79 -4.86 15.38
N ILE A 177 5.67 -5.46 16.18
CA ILE A 177 5.62 -6.88 16.54
C ILE A 177 4.96 -7.01 17.91
N PHE A 178 3.92 -7.83 18.01
CA PHE A 178 3.15 -8.02 19.24
C PHE A 178 2.59 -9.44 19.36
N GLY A 179 2.02 -9.78 20.52
CA GLY A 179 1.46 -11.10 20.76
C GLY A 179 2.48 -12.12 21.30
N ARG A 180 2.35 -13.38 20.91
CA ARG A 180 3.12 -14.49 21.48
C ARG A 180 4.53 -14.50 20.91
N THR A 181 5.56 -14.72 21.74
CA THR A 181 6.94 -14.78 21.26
C THR A 181 7.20 -15.90 20.23
N ALA A 182 6.56 -17.05 20.40
CA ALA A 182 6.71 -18.19 19.49
C ALA A 182 6.00 -18.02 18.14
N ASP A 183 5.01 -17.12 18.09
CA ASP A 183 4.18 -16.87 16.92
C ASP A 183 3.61 -15.44 17.02
N PRO A 184 4.46 -14.43 16.73
CA PRO A 184 4.08 -13.04 16.91
C PRO A 184 3.28 -12.53 15.73
N LEU A 185 2.39 -11.59 16.02
CA LEU A 185 1.67 -10.83 15.02
C LEU A 185 2.47 -9.59 14.61
N VAL A 186 2.24 -9.15 13.37
CA VAL A 186 2.83 -7.93 12.82
C VAL A 186 1.69 -6.99 12.41
N GLY A 187 1.77 -5.73 12.85
CA GLY A 187 0.84 -4.67 12.49
C GLY A 187 1.56 -3.47 11.87
N ALA A 188 0.94 -2.86 10.86
CA ALA A 188 1.46 -1.67 10.19
C ALA A 188 0.35 -0.96 9.37
N TRP A 189 0.56 0.30 9.01
CA TRP A 189 -0.40 1.09 8.22
C TRP A 189 -0.61 0.53 6.81
N THR A 190 0.48 0.37 6.05
CA THR A 190 0.45 -0.07 4.65
C THR A 190 0.59 -1.59 4.53
N PHE A 191 0.01 -2.35 5.46
CA PHE A 191 0.02 -3.82 5.31
C PHE A 191 -0.70 -4.22 4.01
N ASP A 192 -1.83 -3.55 3.78
CA ASP A 192 -2.52 -3.36 2.52
C ASP A 192 -1.75 -2.34 1.64
N ASP A 193 -1.16 -2.72 0.50
CA ASP A 193 -0.89 -4.10 0.05
C ASP A 193 0.62 -4.35 -0.14
N ARG A 194 1.44 -3.70 0.71
CA ARG A 194 2.89 -3.98 0.71
C ARG A 194 3.17 -5.44 1.00
N MET A 195 2.33 -6.14 1.75
CA MET A 195 2.54 -7.55 2.01
C MET A 195 2.18 -8.45 0.83
N GLY A 196 1.24 -8.07 -0.04
CA GLY A 196 1.06 -8.69 -1.34
C GLY A 196 2.29 -8.48 -2.23
N VAL A 197 2.82 -7.24 -2.29
CA VAL A 197 4.07 -6.94 -3.00
C VAL A 197 5.23 -7.80 -2.48
N VAL A 198 5.36 -7.94 -1.16
CA VAL A 198 6.35 -8.83 -0.52
C VAL A 198 6.10 -10.28 -0.93
N ALA A 199 4.86 -10.76 -0.91
CA ALA A 199 4.52 -12.13 -1.28
C ALA A 199 4.91 -12.45 -2.74
N LEU A 200 4.64 -11.53 -3.68
CA LEU A 200 5.02 -11.69 -5.09
C LEU A 200 6.55 -11.63 -5.29
N LEU A 201 7.24 -10.74 -4.58
CA LEU A 201 8.72 -10.70 -4.60
C LEU A 201 9.31 -11.98 -4.02
N ARG A 202 8.76 -12.50 -2.93
CA ARG A 202 9.18 -13.77 -2.34
C ARG A 202 8.90 -14.95 -3.27
N LEU A 203 7.73 -14.99 -3.92
CA LEU A 203 7.44 -15.99 -4.95
C LEU A 203 8.53 -16.00 -6.04
N LEU A 204 8.91 -14.82 -6.55
CA LEU A 204 9.98 -14.71 -7.54
C LEU A 204 11.34 -15.18 -6.99
N THR A 205 11.65 -14.88 -5.73
CA THR A 205 12.85 -15.42 -5.06
C THR A 205 12.82 -16.94 -5.00
N GLU A 206 11.75 -17.55 -4.51
CA GLU A 206 11.63 -19.02 -4.40
C GLU A 206 11.73 -19.70 -5.78
N LEU A 207 11.07 -19.13 -6.80
CA LEU A 207 11.17 -19.65 -8.17
C LEU A 207 12.61 -19.62 -8.68
N LYS A 208 13.35 -18.55 -8.40
CA LYS A 208 14.75 -18.39 -8.83
C LYS A 208 15.69 -19.33 -8.08
N GLU A 209 15.60 -19.38 -6.76
CA GLU A 209 16.50 -20.16 -5.89
C GLU A 209 16.33 -21.67 -6.11
N HIS A 210 15.09 -22.11 -6.36
CA HIS A 210 14.78 -23.51 -6.61
C HIS A 210 14.73 -23.88 -8.10
N ASN A 211 15.06 -22.94 -9.00
CA ASN A 211 15.01 -23.11 -10.46
C ASN A 211 13.66 -23.70 -10.93
N LEU A 212 12.57 -23.16 -10.40
CA LEU A 212 11.21 -23.58 -10.71
C LEU A 212 10.63 -22.75 -11.84
N GLN A 213 9.89 -23.42 -12.71
CA GLN A 213 9.14 -22.79 -13.79
C GLN A 213 7.63 -22.99 -13.55
N PRO A 214 6.79 -21.95 -13.64
CA PRO A 214 5.35 -22.12 -13.49
C PRO A 214 4.79 -23.01 -14.60
N VAL A 215 3.70 -23.73 -14.32
CA VAL A 215 3.08 -24.65 -15.29
C VAL A 215 2.58 -23.90 -16.53
N ARG A 216 1.97 -22.73 -16.32
CA ARG A 216 1.44 -21.85 -17.38
C ARG A 216 2.21 -20.53 -17.42
N PRO A 217 2.17 -19.77 -18.52
CA PRO A 217 2.74 -18.43 -18.58
C PRO A 217 2.11 -17.57 -17.50
N THR A 218 2.95 -16.85 -16.76
CA THR A 218 2.50 -16.04 -15.63
C THR A 218 3.04 -14.62 -15.75
N LEU A 219 2.14 -13.65 -15.61
CA LEU A 219 2.47 -12.25 -15.42
C LEU A 219 2.41 -11.94 -13.93
N ILE A 220 3.50 -11.41 -13.38
CA ILE A 220 3.51 -10.80 -12.04
C ILE A 220 3.38 -9.29 -12.25
N ALA A 221 2.36 -8.68 -11.65
CA ALA A 221 2.07 -7.26 -11.79
C ALA A 221 2.09 -6.56 -10.42
N PHE A 222 2.98 -5.59 -10.26
CA PHE A 222 2.95 -4.65 -9.15
C PHE A 222 2.20 -3.42 -9.61
N THR A 223 0.94 -3.28 -9.21
CA THR A 223 0.00 -2.31 -9.78
C THR A 223 0.00 -0.97 -9.08
N VAL A 224 -0.44 0.07 -9.77
CA VAL A 224 -0.64 1.42 -9.22
C VAL A 224 -2.13 1.72 -9.00
N SER A 225 -2.41 2.67 -8.09
CA SER A 225 -3.71 3.31 -7.93
C SER A 225 -4.89 2.33 -7.76
N GLU A 226 -4.71 1.29 -6.95
CA GLU A 226 -5.79 0.39 -6.53
C GLU A 226 -6.81 1.13 -5.67
N GLU A 227 -6.33 1.88 -4.68
CA GLU A 227 -7.13 2.44 -3.60
C GLU A 227 -8.14 3.49 -4.11
N VAL A 228 -7.91 4.01 -5.31
CA VAL A 228 -8.74 4.99 -6.02
C VAL A 228 -9.53 4.37 -7.18
N GLY A 229 -9.64 3.05 -7.23
CA GLY A 229 -10.56 2.32 -8.10
C GLY A 229 -9.92 1.29 -9.04
N GLY A 230 -8.81 0.66 -8.65
CA GLY A 230 -8.19 -0.43 -9.41
C GLY A 230 -7.61 0.03 -10.76
N LEU A 231 -7.10 1.25 -10.85
CA LEU A 231 -6.78 1.87 -12.14
C LEU A 231 -5.61 1.17 -12.85
N GLY A 232 -4.53 0.86 -12.12
CA GLY A 232 -3.40 0.11 -12.68
C GLY A 232 -3.80 -1.29 -13.14
N ALA A 233 -4.57 -2.00 -12.32
CA ALA A 233 -5.07 -3.34 -12.66
C ALA A 233 -5.97 -3.34 -13.91
N LYS A 234 -6.80 -2.31 -14.12
CA LYS A 234 -7.60 -2.17 -15.35
C LYS A 234 -6.75 -2.02 -16.60
N VAL A 235 -5.64 -1.27 -16.51
CA VAL A 235 -4.68 -1.15 -17.62
C VAL A 235 -4.03 -2.49 -17.92
N VAL A 236 -3.59 -3.22 -16.89
CA VAL A 236 -3.03 -4.58 -17.04
C VAL A 236 -4.06 -5.51 -17.68
N ALA A 237 -5.27 -5.58 -17.15
CA ALA A 237 -6.31 -6.47 -17.67
C ALA A 237 -6.67 -6.16 -19.13
N HIS A 238 -6.75 -4.88 -19.50
CA HIS A 238 -7.04 -4.47 -20.88
C HIS A 238 -5.91 -4.83 -21.85
N ARG A 239 -4.66 -4.56 -21.44
CA ARG A 239 -3.46 -4.75 -22.27
C ARG A 239 -3.07 -6.21 -22.42
N GLU A 240 -3.13 -6.97 -21.33
CA GLU A 240 -2.55 -8.31 -21.21
C GLU A 240 -3.59 -9.42 -21.39
N GLN A 241 -4.88 -9.10 -21.19
CA GLN A 241 -6.01 -10.03 -21.33
C GLN A 241 -5.76 -11.42 -20.70
N PRO A 242 -5.33 -11.50 -19.42
CA PRO A 242 -5.13 -12.78 -18.77
C PRO A 242 -6.45 -13.54 -18.66
N GLU A 243 -6.41 -14.87 -18.84
CA GLU A 243 -7.58 -15.72 -18.63
C GLU A 243 -7.98 -15.75 -17.15
N THR A 244 -6.97 -15.76 -16.27
CA THR A 244 -7.16 -15.73 -14.82
C THR A 244 -6.38 -14.57 -14.23
N PHE A 245 -7.06 -13.74 -13.42
CA PHE A 245 -6.44 -12.64 -12.69
C PHE A 245 -6.65 -12.88 -11.19
N ILE A 246 -5.58 -13.06 -10.45
CA ILE A 246 -5.58 -13.24 -8.99
C ILE A 246 -4.97 -11.99 -8.37
N ALA A 247 -5.79 -11.23 -7.65
CA ALA A 247 -5.30 -10.18 -6.77
C ALA A 247 -4.80 -10.83 -5.46
N VAL A 248 -3.54 -10.57 -5.11
CA VAL A 248 -2.94 -10.96 -3.84
C VAL A 248 -2.96 -9.71 -2.97
N ASP A 249 -3.98 -9.62 -2.12
CA ASP A 249 -4.32 -8.41 -1.36
C ASP A 249 -4.67 -8.76 0.11
N GLY A 250 -4.86 -7.74 0.94
CA GLY A 250 -5.33 -7.87 2.31
C GLY A 250 -6.67 -8.60 2.38
N SER A 251 -6.85 -9.45 3.39
CA SER A 251 -8.10 -10.16 3.64
C SER A 251 -8.72 -9.74 4.97
N PRO A 252 -9.69 -8.81 4.98
CA PRO A 252 -10.54 -8.57 6.13
C PRO A 252 -11.18 -9.87 6.61
N ILE A 253 -11.39 -9.97 7.92
CA ILE A 253 -12.10 -11.08 8.55
C ILE A 253 -13.49 -10.56 8.93
N PRO A 254 -14.55 -10.82 8.11
CA PRO A 254 -15.90 -10.38 8.43
C PRO A 254 -16.42 -11.06 9.71
N PRO A 255 -17.33 -10.41 10.45
CA PRO A 255 -17.99 -11.05 11.59
C PRO A 255 -18.63 -12.39 11.19
N GLY A 256 -18.28 -13.46 11.91
CA GLY A 256 -18.78 -14.82 11.67
C GLY A 256 -18.06 -15.60 10.58
N ALA A 257 -17.04 -15.05 9.92
CA ALA A 257 -16.19 -15.82 9.01
C ALA A 257 -15.29 -16.79 9.78
N PRO A 258 -15.05 -18.02 9.28
CA PRO A 258 -14.19 -19.01 9.92
C PRO A 258 -12.68 -18.77 9.68
N LEU A 259 -12.29 -17.51 9.43
CA LEU A 259 -10.91 -17.14 9.15
C LEU A 259 -10.19 -16.79 10.46
N GLU A 260 -9.00 -17.35 10.63
CA GLU A 260 -8.11 -17.09 11.76
C GLU A 260 -6.79 -16.50 11.25
N ILE A 261 -6.13 -15.70 12.08
CA ILE A 261 -4.77 -15.22 11.78
C ILE A 261 -3.80 -16.34 12.17
N ASP A 262 -3.68 -17.36 11.32
CA ASP A 262 -2.93 -18.60 11.57
C ASP A 262 -1.87 -18.91 10.48
N GLY A 263 -1.59 -17.94 9.62
CA GLY A 263 -0.61 -18.03 8.55
C GLY A 263 -1.13 -18.62 7.24
N ARG A 264 -2.38 -19.11 7.20
CA ARG A 264 -3.00 -19.54 5.94
C ARG A 264 -3.56 -18.35 5.14
N PRO A 265 -3.51 -18.37 3.80
CA PRO A 265 -4.14 -17.33 3.00
C PRO A 265 -5.68 -17.41 3.13
N GLY A 266 -6.33 -16.25 3.18
CA GLY A 266 -7.77 -16.14 3.02
C GLY A 266 -8.13 -16.08 1.53
N ILE A 267 -9.20 -16.77 1.13
CA ILE A 267 -9.77 -16.69 -0.22
C ILE A 267 -11.13 -16.03 -0.12
N TRP A 268 -11.33 -14.92 -0.81
CA TRP A 268 -12.64 -14.28 -0.85
C TRP A 268 -13.55 -14.97 -1.86
N SER A 269 -14.82 -15.12 -1.51
CA SER A 269 -15.86 -15.55 -2.44
C SER A 269 -16.61 -14.37 -3.07
N LYS A 270 -16.57 -13.20 -2.43
CA LYS A 270 -17.11 -11.94 -2.94
C LYS A 270 -16.52 -10.75 -2.19
N ASP A 271 -16.60 -9.57 -2.79
CA ASP A 271 -16.41 -8.29 -2.10
C ASP A 271 -17.72 -7.46 -2.11
N ARG A 272 -17.58 -6.13 -2.01
CA ARG A 272 -18.70 -5.18 -2.11
C ARG A 272 -19.17 -4.91 -3.55
N LEU A 273 -18.35 -5.25 -4.55
CA LEU A 273 -18.57 -5.00 -5.97
C LEU A 273 -19.16 -6.23 -6.67
N ALA A 274 -18.63 -7.43 -6.42
CA ALA A 274 -19.05 -8.64 -7.11
C ALA A 274 -18.71 -9.95 -6.36
N PRO A 275 -19.42 -11.05 -6.64
CA PRO A 275 -18.91 -12.39 -6.40
C PRO A 275 -17.75 -12.73 -7.35
N TYR A 276 -16.77 -13.49 -6.87
CA TYR A 276 -15.68 -14.01 -7.70
C TYR A 276 -16.08 -15.31 -8.41
N ASP A 277 -15.25 -15.76 -9.35
CA ASP A 277 -15.53 -16.96 -10.14
C ASP A 277 -15.53 -18.22 -9.25
N ALA A 278 -16.70 -18.82 -9.09
CA ALA A 278 -16.88 -20.01 -8.25
C ALA A 278 -16.01 -21.20 -8.70
N ARG A 279 -15.59 -21.27 -9.97
CA ARG A 279 -14.72 -22.35 -10.47
C ARG A 279 -13.29 -22.24 -9.94
N LEU A 280 -12.86 -21.05 -9.52
CA LEU A 280 -11.56 -20.82 -8.88
C LEU A 280 -11.61 -21.04 -7.36
N LEU A 281 -12.80 -21.21 -6.80
CA LEU A 281 -13.06 -21.35 -5.36
C LEU A 281 -13.38 -22.80 -4.95
N GLN A 282 -13.43 -23.72 -5.90
CA GLN A 282 -13.70 -25.13 -5.68
C GLN A 282 -12.37 -25.90 -5.65
N ASP A 283 -12.22 -26.79 -4.67
CA ASP A 283 -11.09 -27.72 -4.54
C ASP A 283 -11.01 -28.74 -5.68
#